data_AF-A0A971NKV3-F1
#
_entry.id   AF-A0A971NKV3-F1
#
_cell.length_a   1.000
_cell.length_b   1.000
_cell.length_c   1.000
_cell.angle_alpha   90.00
_cell.angle_beta   90.00
_cell.angle_gamma   90.00
#
_symmetry.space_group_name_H-M   'P 1'
#
loop_
_entity.id
_entity.type
_entity.pdbx_description
1 polymer ?
#
loop_
_entity_poly.entity_id
_entity_poly.type
_entity_poly.pdbx_seq_one_letter_code
_entity_poly.pdbx_strand_id
1 'polypeptide(L)'
;DRTTYTYTMTVKNTRSHPVQITLKDQIPVSQDEAVRVELVESNPKAVPDKDGIMVWELSCAPGAVRTVSFAFAVTGLPPLER
;
A
#
# COMPACT_ATOMS: atom_id res chain seq x y z
N ASP A 1 -20.51 -4.81 -8.12
CA ASP A 1 -19.22 -5.53 -8.29
C ASP A 1 -18.18 -5.05 -7.29
N ARG A 2 -17.28 -5.95 -6.88
CA ARG A 2 -16.14 -5.68 -5.98
C ARG A 2 -14.87 -6.19 -6.64
N THR A 3 -13.85 -5.34 -6.73
CA THR A 3 -12.53 -5.67 -7.27
C THR A 3 -11.48 -5.44 -6.21
N THR A 4 -10.64 -6.45 -5.96
CA THR A 4 -9.52 -6.33 -5.02
C THR A 4 -8.22 -6.15 -5.78
N TYR A 5 -7.42 -5.18 -5.37
CA TYR A 5 -6.09 -4.92 -5.88
C TYR A 5 -5.07 -5.25 -4.79
N THR A 6 -4.01 -5.96 -5.15
CA THR A 6 -2.93 -6.34 -4.24
C THR A 6 -1.62 -5.83 -4.78
N TYR A 7 -0.85 -5.18 -3.90
CA TYR A 7 0.45 -4.62 -4.20
C TYR A 7 1.51 -5.28 -3.31
N THR A 8 2.70 -5.49 -3.88
CA THR A 8 3.87 -5.98 -3.15
C THR A 8 5.08 -5.17 -3.59
N MET A 9 5.75 -4.58 -2.62
CA MET A 9 6.88 -3.69 -2.77
C MET A 9 8.07 -4.31 -2.08
N THR A 10 9.23 -4.32 -2.74
CA THR A 10 10.46 -4.85 -2.17
C THR A 10 11.52 -3.77 -2.10
N VAL A 11 12.08 -3.57 -0.91
CA VAL A 11 13.11 -2.57 -0.62
C VAL A 11 14.38 -3.29 -0.18
N LYS A 12 15.49 -3.07 -0.90
CA LYS A 12 16.80 -3.63 -0.57
C LYS A 12 17.75 -2.52 -0.11
N ASN A 13 18.38 -2.70 1.04
CA ASN A 13 19.50 -1.86 1.44
C ASN A 13 20.80 -2.34 0.78
N THR A 14 21.29 -1.60 -0.21
CA THR A 14 22.57 -1.88 -0.89
C THR A 14 23.78 -1.23 -0.21
N ARG A 15 23.57 -0.47 0.87
CA ARG A 15 24.66 0.17 1.64
C ARG A 15 25.29 -0.83 2.60
N SER A 16 26.53 -0.55 2.99
CA SER A 16 27.31 -1.34 3.96
C SER A 16 26.97 -1.05 5.43
N HIS A 17 26.03 -0.15 5.70
CA HIS A 17 25.57 0.20 7.04
C HIS A 17 24.03 0.12 7.15
N PRO A 18 23.46 -0.05 8.36
CA PRO A 18 22.01 -0.01 8.57
C PRO A 18 21.39 1.32 8.09
N VAL A 19 20.15 1.25 7.61
CA VAL A 19 19.38 2.41 7.14
C VAL A 19 17.94 2.32 7.65
N GLN A 20 17.39 3.46 8.07
CA GLN A 20 15.96 3.64 8.32
C GLN A 20 15.31 4.17 7.05
N ILE A 21 14.22 3.54 6.60
CA ILE A 21 13.51 3.89 5.39
C ILE A 21 12.05 4.14 5.75
N THR A 22 11.58 5.36 5.50
CA THR A 22 10.15 5.68 5.50
C THR A 22 9.59 5.40 4.11
N LEU A 23 8.82 4.33 3.97
CA LEU A 23 8.11 4.00 2.74
C LEU A 23 6.71 4.61 2.80
N LYS A 24 6.31 5.32 1.74
CA LYS A 24 4.97 5.87 1.58
C LYS A 24 4.37 5.35 0.28
N ASP A 25 3.13 4.90 0.35
CA ASP A 25 2.30 4.59 -0.82
C ASP A 25 0.87 5.04 -0.54
N GLN A 26 -0.02 4.96 -1.51
CA GLN A 26 -1.41 5.42 -1.41
C GLN A 26 -2.39 4.34 -1.83
N ILE A 27 -3.56 4.36 -1.20
CA ILE A 27 -4.78 3.77 -1.76
C ILE A 27 -5.65 4.88 -2.35
N PRO A 28 -6.44 4.61 -3.40
CA PRO A 28 -7.34 5.61 -3.95
C PRO A 28 -8.36 6.10 -2.91
N VAL A 29 -8.62 7.41 -2.90
CA VAL A 29 -9.73 8.00 -2.16
C VAL A 29 -10.84 8.34 -3.15
N SER A 30 -12.01 7.76 -2.95
CA SER A 30 -13.17 8.04 -3.81
C SER A 30 -13.73 9.43 -3.56
N GLN A 31 -14.08 10.13 -4.64
CA GLN A 31 -14.87 11.38 -4.59
C GLN A 31 -16.37 11.11 -4.82
N ASP A 32 -16.73 9.90 -5.25
CA ASP A 32 -18.10 9.47 -5.51
C ASP A 32 -18.58 8.56 -4.38
N GLU A 33 -19.72 8.90 -3.75
CA GLU A 33 -20.32 8.12 -2.66
C GLU A 33 -20.75 6.71 -3.08
N ALA A 34 -21.01 6.51 -4.39
CA ALA A 34 -21.32 5.19 -4.95
C ALA A 34 -20.10 4.26 -5.01
N VAL A 35 -18.88 4.84 -5.03
CA VAL A 35 -17.63 4.09 -5.10
C VAL A 35 -16.99 4.03 -3.71
N ARG A 36 -16.83 2.83 -3.17
CA ARG A 36 -16.20 2.59 -1.87
C ARG A 36 -14.83 1.98 -2.04
N VAL A 37 -13.83 2.54 -1.36
CA VAL A 37 -12.47 1.99 -1.30
C VAL A 37 -12.15 1.62 0.13
N GLU A 38 -11.73 0.37 0.36
CA GLU A 38 -11.45 -0.16 1.70
C GLU A 38 -10.13 -0.91 1.72
N LEU A 39 -9.28 -0.62 2.72
CA LEU A 39 -8.09 -1.44 2.98
C LEU A 39 -8.55 -2.85 3.41
N VAL A 40 -8.07 -3.86 2.71
CA VAL A 40 -8.34 -5.27 2.99
C VAL A 40 -7.29 -5.83 3.94
N GLU A 41 -6.01 -5.61 3.61
CA GLU A 41 -4.90 -6.07 4.42
C GLU A 41 -3.65 -5.22 4.18
N SER A 42 -2.73 -5.23 5.14
CA SER A 42 -1.41 -4.62 5.01
C SER A 42 -0.41 -5.36 5.90
N ASN A 43 0.76 -5.66 5.33
CA ASN A 43 1.87 -6.31 6.00
C ASN A 43 3.20 -5.67 5.56
N PRO A 44 3.96 -4.99 6.45
CA PRO A 44 3.62 -4.72 7.85
C PRO A 44 2.34 -3.90 7.99
N LYS A 45 1.69 -3.96 9.14
CA LYS A 45 0.41 -3.27 9.36
C LYS A 45 0.59 -1.74 9.21
N ALA A 46 -0.19 -1.16 8.32
CA ALA A 46 -0.42 0.28 8.21
C ALA A 46 -1.91 0.54 7.97
N VAL A 47 -2.33 1.78 8.24
CA VAL A 47 -3.71 2.24 8.03
C VAL A 47 -3.62 3.53 7.21
N PRO A 48 -4.47 3.72 6.19
CA PRO A 48 -4.44 4.91 5.36
C PRO A 48 -4.90 6.13 6.17
N ASP A 49 -4.29 7.28 5.92
CA ASP A 49 -4.81 8.55 6.41
C ASP A 49 -6.00 9.05 5.57
N LYS A 50 -6.47 10.27 5.85
CA LYS A 50 -7.59 10.89 5.15
C LYS A 50 -7.35 11.10 3.65
N ASP A 51 -6.09 11.16 3.23
CA ASP A 51 -5.67 11.35 1.84
C ASP A 51 -5.30 10.02 1.19
N GLY A 52 -5.55 8.90 1.88
CA GLY A 52 -5.27 7.55 1.40
C GLY A 52 -3.82 7.12 1.58
N ILE A 53 -2.98 7.91 2.26
CA ILE A 53 -1.55 7.64 2.38
C ILE A 53 -1.28 6.59 3.46
N MET A 54 -0.54 5.56 3.07
CA MET A 54 0.01 4.50 3.91
C MET A 54 1.48 4.79 4.19
N VAL A 55 1.91 4.60 5.43
CA VAL A 55 3.31 4.84 5.85
C VAL A 55 3.85 3.64 6.60
N TRP A 56 5.05 3.19 6.21
CA TRP A 56 5.80 2.13 6.89
C TRP A 56 7.20 2.61 7.23
N GLU A 57 7.59 2.44 8.49
CA GLU A 57 8.97 2.65 8.93
C GLU A 57 9.73 1.32 8.92
N LEU A 58 10.74 1.23 8.07
CA LEU A 58 11.49 0.00 7.81
C LEU A 58 12.94 0.15 8.28
N SER A 59 13.32 -0.69 9.24
CA SER A 59 14.72 -0.85 9.65
C SER A 59 15.39 -1.92 8.78
N CYS A 60 16.38 -1.50 7.99
CA CYS A 60 17.09 -2.34 7.03
C CYS A 60 18.57 -2.44 7.38
N ALA A 61 19.02 -3.61 7.83
CA ALA A 61 20.44 -3.93 8.01
C ALA A 61 21.19 -3.90 6.66
N PRO A 62 22.54 -3.87 6.66
CA PRO A 62 23.34 -3.95 5.43
C PRO A 62 22.94 -5.17 4.60
N GLY A 63 22.67 -4.98 3.31
CA GLY A 63 22.27 -6.07 2.40
C GLY A 63 20.85 -6.64 2.61
N ALA A 64 20.12 -6.18 3.63
CA ALA A 64 18.80 -6.72 3.95
C ALA A 64 17.76 -6.34 2.89
N VAL A 65 16.80 -7.25 2.69
CA VAL A 65 15.62 -7.05 1.86
C VAL A 65 14.39 -7.01 2.78
N ARG A 66 13.54 -6.00 2.59
CA ARG A 66 12.23 -5.89 3.24
C ARG A 66 11.14 -5.92 2.18
N THR A 67 10.05 -6.57 2.51
CA THR A 67 8.86 -6.63 1.67
C THR A 67 7.70 -5.99 2.41
N VAL A 68 6.96 -5.16 1.70
CA VAL A 68 5.71 -4.55 2.15
C VAL A 68 4.63 -4.96 1.16
N SER A 69 3.51 -5.48 1.64
CA SER A 69 2.36 -5.81 0.83
C SER A 69 1.10 -5.18 1.41
N PHE A 70 0.20 -4.75 0.56
CA PHE A 70 -1.13 -4.31 0.98
C PHE A 70 -2.14 -4.62 -0.11
N ALA A 71 -3.40 -4.78 0.29
CA ALA A 71 -4.50 -4.92 -0.64
C ALA A 71 -5.64 -3.98 -0.25
N PHE A 72 -6.31 -3.45 -1.25
CA PHE A 72 -7.54 -2.68 -1.07
C PHE A 72 -8.61 -3.16 -2.05
N ALA A 73 -9.86 -3.03 -1.66
CA ALA A 73 -11.00 -3.37 -2.48
C ALA A 73 -11.71 -2.10 -2.93
N VAL A 74 -12.12 -2.08 -4.19
CA VAL A 74 -13.00 -1.05 -4.73
C VAL A 74 -14.34 -1.68 -5.07
N THR A 75 -15.42 -1.10 -4.55
CA THR A 75 -16.81 -1.55 -4.76
C THR A 75 -17.60 -0.42 -5.40
N GLY A 76 -18.48 -0.75 -6.35
CA GLY A 76 -19.38 0.23 -6.97
C GLY A 76 -18.80 0.96 -8.19
N LEU A 77 -17.62 0.58 -8.67
CA LEU A 77 -17.12 1.00 -9.97
C LEU A 77 -18.05 0.52 -11.08
N PRO A 78 -18.46 1.38 -12.02
CA PRO A 78 -19.14 0.92 -13.23
C PRO A 78 -18.21 0.00 -14.05
N PRO A 79 -18.78 -0.91 -14.86
CA PRO A 79 -17.98 -1.75 -15.75
C PRO A 79 -17.09 -0.88 -16.64
N LEU A 80 -15.81 -1.23 -16.75
CA LEU A 80 -14.94 -0.62 -17.75
C LEU A 80 -15.48 -1.04 -19.12
N GLU A 81 -15.98 -0.08 -19.92
CA GLU A 81 -16.35 -0.34 -21.30
C GLU A 81 -15.10 -0.87 -22.04
N ARG A 82 -15.25 -2.03 -22.69
CA ARG A 82 -14.18 -2.69 -23.47
C ARG A 82 -14.08 -2.12 -24.86
#